data_AF-A0A7Z9FLR7-F1
#
_entry.id   AF-A0A7Z9FLR7-F1
#
_cell.length_a   1.000
_cell.length_b   1.000
_cell.length_c   1.000
_cell.angle_alpha   90.00
_cell.angle_beta   90.00
_cell.angle_gamma   90.00
#
_symmetry.space_group_name_H-M   'P 1'
#
loop_
_entity.id
_entity.type
_entity.pdbx_description
1 polymer ?
#
loop_
_entity_poly.entity_id
_entity_poly.type
_entity_poly.pdbx_seq_one_letter_code
_entity_poly.pdbx_strand_id
1 'polypeptide(L)'
;MPSANKKVPESVKMKDVAEHAEVSLMTISRALNTPEKVSPLTLKKIKKAIAELEYVPDLTAGTLSSKKSGFIAALVPFLNSSPLTDTIRALDAHLREHRYQLLLGSTNYSIQQEEALLIALLGRRPEAIVLTGSLHTSTSKRLLKRSGIPVVEIWDLPSAPIDLAVGYSNH
;
A
#
# COMPACT_ATOMS: atom_id res chain seq x y z
N MET A 1 -15.96 10.17 -42.30
CA MET A 1 -14.62 9.69 -41.92
C MET A 1 -14.79 8.66 -40.80
N PRO A 2 -14.41 7.38 -40.98
CA PRO A 2 -14.51 6.41 -39.91
C PRO A 2 -13.35 6.59 -38.91
N SER A 3 -13.73 6.73 -37.64
CA SER A 3 -12.83 6.86 -36.48
C SER A 3 -11.98 5.61 -36.33
N ALA A 4 -10.65 5.77 -36.33
CA ALA A 4 -9.71 4.70 -36.06
C ALA A 4 -9.79 4.33 -34.57
N ASN A 5 -10.43 3.19 -34.29
CA ASN A 5 -10.44 2.56 -32.98
C ASN A 5 -9.02 2.11 -32.63
N LYS A 6 -8.24 2.95 -31.95
CA LYS A 6 -6.93 2.56 -31.40
C LYS A 6 -7.17 1.45 -30.36
N LYS A 7 -6.93 0.19 -30.74
CA LYS A 7 -6.83 -0.92 -29.78
C LYS A 7 -5.83 -0.51 -28.70
N VAL A 8 -6.28 -0.49 -27.45
CA VAL A 8 -5.39 -0.42 -26.28
C VAL A 8 -4.37 -1.56 -26.44
N PRO A 9 -3.05 -1.32 -26.25
CA PRO A 9 -2.07 -2.40 -26.30
C PRO A 9 -2.50 -3.52 -25.35
N GLU A 10 -2.55 -4.75 -25.83
CA GLU A 10 -2.92 -5.88 -24.97
C GLU A 10 -1.83 -6.04 -23.91
N SER A 11 -2.18 -5.86 -22.64
CA SER A 11 -1.23 -5.99 -21.54
C SER A 11 -0.77 -7.43 -21.43
N VAL A 12 0.54 -7.62 -21.24
CA VAL A 12 1.13 -8.93 -20.95
C VAL A 12 0.45 -9.53 -19.73
N LYS A 13 0.04 -10.80 -19.83
CA LYS A 13 -0.67 -11.53 -18.79
C LYS A 13 0.30 -12.48 -18.07
N MET A 14 -0.07 -12.90 -16.87
CA MET A 14 0.70 -13.88 -16.08
C MET A 14 0.94 -15.20 -16.83
N LYS A 15 0.01 -15.56 -17.74
CA LYS A 15 0.13 -16.74 -18.59
C LYS A 15 1.28 -16.64 -19.57
N ASP A 16 1.48 -15.48 -20.17
CA ASP A 16 2.55 -15.25 -21.15
C ASP A 16 3.92 -15.41 -20.49
N VAL A 17 4.06 -14.93 -19.25
CA VAL A 17 5.26 -15.13 -18.42
C VAL A 17 5.49 -16.61 -18.08
N ALA A 18 4.42 -17.34 -17.75
CA ALA A 18 4.50 -18.77 -17.43
C ALA A 18 5.00 -19.58 -18.63
N GLU A 19 4.50 -19.28 -19.84
CA GLU A 19 4.93 -19.90 -21.09
C GLU A 19 6.39 -19.54 -21.41
N HIS A 20 6.77 -18.26 -21.33
CA HIS A 20 8.14 -17.80 -21.61
C HIS A 20 9.18 -18.34 -20.62
N ALA A 21 8.80 -18.52 -19.35
CA ALA A 21 9.64 -19.14 -18.33
C ALA A 21 9.57 -20.67 -18.32
N GLU A 22 8.71 -21.29 -19.14
CA GLU A 22 8.40 -22.73 -19.16
C GLU A 22 8.11 -23.29 -17.75
N VAL A 23 7.24 -22.62 -17.01
CA VAL A 23 6.77 -23.07 -15.69
C VAL A 23 5.26 -22.98 -15.59
N SER A 24 4.67 -23.63 -14.59
CA SER A 24 3.22 -23.52 -14.36
C SER A 24 2.82 -22.11 -13.88
N LEU A 25 1.57 -21.71 -14.16
CA LEU A 25 0.95 -20.51 -13.58
C LEU A 25 1.04 -20.51 -12.04
N MET A 26 0.91 -21.67 -11.41
CA MET A 26 1.01 -21.82 -9.96
C MET A 26 2.43 -21.54 -9.44
N THR A 27 3.45 -21.85 -10.24
CA THR A 27 4.85 -21.53 -9.94
C THR A 27 5.10 -20.03 -10.06
N ILE A 28 4.55 -19.36 -11.09
CA ILE A 28 4.61 -17.89 -11.20
C ILE A 28 3.92 -17.23 -10.00
N SER A 29 2.70 -17.66 -9.68
CA SER A 29 1.97 -17.13 -8.52
C SER A 29 2.75 -17.29 -7.20
N ARG A 30 3.39 -18.45 -6.98
CA ARG A 30 4.27 -18.64 -5.81
C ARG A 30 5.51 -17.76 -5.87
N ALA A 31 6.13 -17.59 -7.03
CA ALA A 31 7.31 -16.74 -7.17
C ALA A 31 7.01 -15.27 -6.88
N LEU A 32 5.80 -14.80 -7.22
CA LEU A 32 5.36 -13.43 -6.94
C LEU A 32 4.98 -13.22 -5.47
N ASN A 33 4.31 -14.18 -4.84
CA ASN A 33 3.77 -14.02 -3.48
C ASN A 33 4.71 -14.53 -2.37
N THR A 34 5.39 -15.65 -2.60
CA THR A 34 6.25 -16.36 -1.63
C THR A 34 7.53 -16.83 -2.33
N PRO A 35 8.38 -15.90 -2.82
CA PRO A 35 9.56 -16.23 -3.62
C PRO A 35 10.53 -17.17 -2.89
N GLU A 36 10.58 -17.12 -1.56
CA GLU A 36 11.41 -17.99 -0.73
C GLU A 36 11.05 -19.48 -0.82
N LYS A 37 9.84 -19.82 -1.30
CA LYS A 37 9.41 -21.21 -1.52
C LYS A 37 9.71 -21.74 -2.92
N VAL A 38 10.38 -20.95 -3.77
CA VAL A 38 10.74 -21.31 -5.14
C VAL A 38 12.26 -21.48 -5.23
N SER A 39 12.72 -22.51 -5.94
CA SER A 39 14.15 -22.75 -6.10
C SER A 39 14.86 -21.51 -6.67
N PRO A 40 16.11 -21.21 -6.25
CA PRO A 40 16.83 -20.04 -6.76
C PRO A 40 16.98 -20.01 -8.28
N LEU A 41 17.18 -21.18 -8.91
CA LEU A 41 17.30 -21.33 -10.36
C LEU A 41 15.98 -20.98 -11.06
N THR A 42 14.86 -21.54 -10.59
CA THR A 42 13.53 -21.27 -11.14
C THR A 42 13.15 -19.80 -10.93
N LEU A 43 13.42 -19.24 -9.75
CA LEU A 43 13.13 -17.83 -9.45
C LEU A 43 13.92 -16.89 -10.37
N LYS A 44 15.19 -17.21 -10.67
CA LYS A 44 16.00 -16.44 -11.61
C LYS A 44 15.42 -16.49 -13.03
N LYS A 45 14.97 -17.67 -13.50
CA LYS A 45 14.32 -17.83 -14.81
C LYS A 45 13.04 -16.99 -14.91
N ILE A 46 12.21 -17.02 -13.86
CA ILE A 46 10.97 -16.25 -13.80
C ILE A 46 11.25 -14.75 -13.79
N LYS A 47 12.19 -14.27 -12.97
CA LYS A 47 12.57 -12.84 -12.93
C LYS A 47 13.06 -12.34 -14.29
N LYS A 48 13.82 -13.17 -15.01
CA LYS A 48 14.28 -12.85 -16.38
C LYS A 48 13.10 -12.73 -17.34
N ALA A 49 12.17 -13.68 -17.34
CA ALA A 49 10.97 -13.65 -18.18
C ALA A 49 10.08 -12.42 -17.90
N ILE A 50 9.89 -12.06 -16.62
CA ILE A 50 9.15 -10.86 -16.22
C ILE A 50 9.80 -9.60 -16.80
N ALA A 51 11.13 -9.49 -16.69
CA ALA A 51 11.87 -8.33 -17.20
C ALA A 51 11.84 -8.25 -18.73
N GLU A 52 12.00 -9.37 -19.44
CA GLU A 52 11.99 -9.43 -20.91
C GLU A 52 10.61 -9.11 -21.50
N LEU A 53 9.54 -9.50 -20.82
CA LEU A 53 8.17 -9.23 -21.25
C LEU A 53 7.59 -7.95 -20.66
N GLU A 54 8.36 -7.19 -19.87
CA GLU A 54 7.91 -5.98 -19.16
C GLU A 54 6.59 -6.22 -18.38
N TYR A 55 6.43 -7.43 -17.84
CA TYR A 55 5.20 -7.82 -17.15
C TYR A 55 5.07 -7.12 -15.80
N VAL A 56 3.97 -6.40 -15.60
CA VAL A 56 3.59 -5.82 -14.31
C VAL A 56 2.52 -6.70 -13.66
N PRO A 57 2.81 -7.33 -12.50
CA PRO A 57 1.82 -8.12 -11.79
C PRO A 57 0.58 -7.30 -11.41
N ASP A 58 -0.60 -7.85 -11.70
CA ASP A 58 -1.84 -7.28 -11.21
C ASP A 58 -2.03 -7.64 -9.74
N LEU A 59 -1.71 -6.68 -8.86
CA LEU A 59 -1.83 -6.84 -7.42
C LEU A 59 -3.30 -6.91 -6.96
N THR A 60 -4.27 -6.41 -7.74
CA THR A 60 -5.69 -6.43 -7.36
C THR A 60 -6.26 -7.85 -7.37
N ALA A 61 -5.90 -8.67 -8.36
CA ALA A 61 -6.25 -10.09 -8.40
C ALA A 61 -5.61 -10.88 -7.23
N GLY A 62 -4.41 -10.47 -6.80
CA GLY A 62 -3.74 -11.01 -5.60
C GLY A 62 -4.47 -10.68 -4.31
N THR A 63 -4.95 -9.44 -4.14
CA THR A 63 -5.65 -8.99 -2.92
C THR A 63 -6.94 -9.76 -2.62
N LEU A 64 -7.66 -10.24 -3.66
CA LEU A 64 -8.89 -11.00 -3.46
C LEU A 64 -8.62 -12.39 -2.86
N SER A 65 -7.46 -12.98 -3.20
CA SER A 65 -7.01 -14.29 -2.71
C SER A 65 -6.25 -14.18 -1.38
N SER A 66 -5.38 -13.17 -1.22
CA SER A 66 -4.54 -12.99 -0.02
C SER A 66 -5.19 -12.17 1.10
N LYS A 67 -6.26 -11.41 0.79
CA LYS A 67 -6.86 -10.35 1.65
C LYS A 67 -5.88 -9.26 2.09
N LYS A 68 -4.70 -9.18 1.49
CA LYS A 68 -3.62 -8.24 1.84
C LYS A 68 -3.35 -7.31 0.67
N SER A 69 -3.49 -6.01 0.89
CA SER A 69 -3.25 -4.98 -0.14
C SER A 69 -1.79 -4.62 -0.30
N GLY A 70 -0.93 -5.02 0.65
CA GLY A 70 0.50 -4.75 0.61
C GLY A 70 0.87 -3.29 0.87
N PHE A 71 -0.08 -2.44 1.28
CA PHE A 71 0.23 -1.04 1.58
C PHE A 71 -0.35 -0.56 2.91
N ILE A 72 0.36 0.41 3.48
CA ILE A 72 -0.05 1.19 4.65
C ILE A 72 -0.24 2.63 4.19
N ALA A 73 -1.32 3.25 4.64
CA ALA A 73 -1.59 4.65 4.34
C ALA A 73 -1.13 5.54 5.50
N ALA A 74 -0.46 6.66 5.20
CA ALA A 74 -0.21 7.71 6.17
C ALA A 74 -0.83 9.02 5.70
N LEU A 75 -1.66 9.62 6.55
CA LEU A 75 -2.25 10.94 6.35
C LEU A 75 -1.46 11.96 7.17
N VAL A 76 -0.91 12.94 6.48
CA VAL A 76 0.05 13.90 7.04
C VAL A 76 -0.35 15.33 6.65
N PRO A 77 -0.10 16.34 7.49
CA PRO A 77 -0.53 17.71 7.20
C PRO A 77 0.21 18.32 6.03
N PHE A 78 1.54 18.21 5.98
CA PHE A 78 2.38 18.71 4.88
C PHE A 78 3.63 17.84 4.71
N LEU A 79 4.20 17.82 3.50
CA LEU A 79 5.41 17.05 3.18
C LEU A 79 6.72 17.87 3.30
N ASN A 80 6.63 19.15 3.65
CA ASN A 80 7.74 20.10 3.64
C ASN A 80 8.21 20.56 5.05
N SER A 81 7.70 19.96 6.13
CA SER A 81 8.17 20.25 7.49
C SER A 81 9.30 19.30 7.90
N SER A 82 10.46 19.86 8.26
CA SER A 82 11.71 19.12 8.47
C SER A 82 11.59 17.87 9.37
N PRO A 83 10.94 17.91 10.55
CA PRO A 83 10.95 16.73 11.42
C PRO A 83 9.91 15.66 11.04
N LEU A 84 8.88 16.01 10.26
CA LEU A 84 7.91 15.04 9.72
C LEU A 84 8.48 14.27 8.55
N THR A 85 9.29 14.92 7.70
CA THR A 85 9.97 14.25 6.59
C THR A 85 10.89 13.13 7.08
N ASP A 86 11.61 13.32 8.19
CA ASP A 86 12.48 12.29 8.76
C ASP A 86 11.69 11.11 9.32
N THR A 87 10.56 11.39 9.99
CA THR A 87 9.63 10.36 10.49
C THR A 87 9.06 9.54 9.33
N ILE A 88 8.60 10.19 8.27
CA ILE A 88 8.07 9.52 7.07
C ILE A 88 9.16 8.67 6.39
N ARG A 89 10.40 9.17 6.31
CA ARG A 89 11.52 8.43 5.71
C ARG A 89 11.85 7.17 6.50
N ALA A 90 11.87 7.27 7.83
CA ALA A 90 12.11 6.13 8.71
C ALA A 90 10.96 5.11 8.60
N LEU A 91 9.71 5.58 8.59
CA LEU A 91 8.53 4.73 8.38
C LEU A 91 8.62 3.99 7.05
N ASP A 92 8.85 4.70 5.94
CA ASP A 92 8.97 4.10 4.61
C ASP A 92 10.07 3.02 4.55
N ALA A 93 11.26 3.32 5.10
CA ALA A 93 12.36 2.36 5.12
C ALA A 93 11.98 1.06 5.85
N HIS A 94 11.38 1.19 7.04
CA HIS A 94 10.97 0.04 7.85
C HIS A 94 9.85 -0.77 7.19
N LEU A 95 8.87 -0.09 6.57
CA LEU A 95 7.79 -0.76 5.86
C LEU A 95 8.30 -1.54 4.65
N ARG A 96 9.25 -0.98 3.90
CA ARG A 96 9.86 -1.68 2.75
C ARG A 96 10.57 -2.97 3.15
N GLU A 97 11.27 -3.00 4.28
CA GLU A 97 11.89 -4.21 4.83
C GLU A 97 10.86 -5.33 5.08
N HIS A 98 9.63 -4.94 5.43
CA HIS A 98 8.51 -5.84 5.70
C HIS A 98 7.60 -6.07 4.48
N ARG A 99 8.04 -5.68 3.28
CA ARG A 99 7.29 -5.79 2.02
C ARG A 99 5.98 -5.00 1.98
N TYR A 100 5.90 -3.92 2.76
CA TYR A 100 4.82 -2.95 2.73
C TYR A 100 5.21 -1.71 1.92
N GLN A 101 4.27 -1.19 1.13
CA GLN A 101 4.38 0.10 0.47
C GLN A 101 3.73 1.19 1.31
N LEU A 102 4.37 2.35 1.41
CA LEU A 102 3.79 3.52 2.06
C LEU A 102 3.04 4.39 1.03
N LEU A 103 1.76 4.65 1.28
CA LEU A 103 0.95 5.61 0.52
C LEU A 103 0.73 6.88 1.36
N LEU A 104 1.17 8.02 0.86
CA LEU A 104 1.05 9.31 1.54
C LEU A 104 -0.15 10.11 1.04
N GLY A 105 -0.96 10.63 1.96
CA GLY A 105 -2.02 11.60 1.68
C GLY A 105 -1.79 12.91 2.45
N SER A 106 -1.78 14.04 1.75
CA SER A 106 -1.62 15.37 2.37
C SER A 106 -2.99 15.93 2.77
N THR A 107 -3.14 16.35 4.03
CA THR A 107 -4.41 16.87 4.57
C THR A 107 -4.44 18.39 4.71
N ASN A 108 -3.30 19.07 4.59
CA ASN A 108 -3.15 20.52 4.76
C ASN A 108 -3.81 21.04 6.06
N TYR A 109 -3.72 20.26 7.15
CA TYR A 109 -4.40 20.50 8.44
C TYR A 109 -5.93 20.53 8.42
N SER A 110 -6.57 20.19 7.29
CA SER A 110 -8.03 20.09 7.21
C SER A 110 -8.50 18.70 7.64
N ILE A 111 -9.21 18.65 8.77
CA ILE A 111 -9.83 17.40 9.26
C ILE A 111 -10.93 16.88 8.30
N GLN A 112 -11.54 17.76 7.50
CA GLN A 112 -12.49 17.35 6.45
C GLN A 112 -11.78 16.74 5.24
N GLN A 113 -10.63 17.28 4.85
CA GLN A 113 -9.81 16.70 3.78
C GLN A 113 -9.23 15.34 4.22
N GLU A 114 -8.81 15.23 5.48
CA GLU A 114 -8.43 13.96 6.09
C GLU A 114 -9.56 12.92 5.98
N GLU A 115 -10.79 13.27 6.40
CA GLU A 115 -11.94 12.38 6.32
C GLU A 115 -12.21 11.89 4.88
N ALA A 116 -12.17 12.80 3.90
CA ALA A 116 -12.38 12.45 2.50
C ALA A 116 -11.30 11.49 1.97
N LEU A 117 -10.03 11.76 2.28
CA LEU A 117 -8.90 10.90 1.91
C LEU A 117 -8.99 9.54 2.60
N LEU A 118 -9.33 9.54 3.89
CA LEU A 118 -9.53 8.33 4.68
C LEU A 118 -10.60 7.42 4.05
N ILE A 119 -11.76 7.97 3.67
CA ILE A 119 -12.83 7.20 3.01
C ILE A 119 -12.32 6.59 1.70
N ALA A 120 -11.62 7.36 0.88
CA ALA A 120 -11.07 6.88 -0.39
C ALA A 120 -10.03 5.76 -0.19
N LEU A 121 -9.18 5.88 0.81
CA LEU A 121 -8.15 4.90 1.12
C LEU A 121 -8.72 3.63 1.73
N LEU A 122 -9.68 3.72 2.66
CA LEU A 122 -10.35 2.54 3.22
C LEU A 122 -11.01 1.66 2.15
N GLY A 123 -11.52 2.26 1.07
CA GLY A 123 -12.05 1.52 -0.09
C GLY A 123 -11.00 0.66 -0.81
N ARG A 124 -9.71 0.99 -0.68
CA ARG A 124 -8.57 0.24 -1.23
C ARG A 124 -8.00 -0.79 -0.24
N ARG A 125 -8.62 -0.93 0.94
CA ARG A 125 -8.27 -1.90 1.99
C ARG A 125 -6.79 -1.83 2.44
N PRO A 126 -6.29 -0.68 2.91
CA PRO A 126 -4.96 -0.59 3.53
C PRO A 126 -4.84 -1.61 4.65
N GLU A 127 -3.62 -2.10 4.89
CA GLU A 127 -3.37 -3.01 6.01
C GLU A 127 -3.20 -2.29 7.35
N ALA A 128 -2.91 -0.99 7.33
CA ALA A 128 -2.93 -0.10 8.49
C ALA A 128 -3.06 1.37 8.05
N ILE A 129 -3.45 2.24 8.99
CA ILE A 129 -3.50 3.68 8.78
C ILE A 129 -2.67 4.40 9.85
N VAL A 130 -1.83 5.33 9.40
CA VAL A 130 -1.08 6.27 10.24
C VAL A 130 -1.67 7.65 10.09
N LEU A 131 -1.94 8.34 11.20
CA LEU A 131 -2.50 9.69 11.25
C LEU A 131 -1.58 10.60 12.03
N THR A 132 -1.48 11.86 11.65
CA THR A 132 -0.72 12.86 12.40
C THR A 132 -1.63 13.65 13.34
N GLY A 133 -1.23 13.79 14.60
CA GLY A 133 -2.01 14.47 15.63
C GLY A 133 -3.16 13.63 16.17
N SER A 134 -4.03 14.25 16.97
CA SER A 134 -5.18 13.59 17.65
C SER A 134 -6.56 14.20 17.33
N LEU A 135 -6.57 15.28 16.55
CA LEU A 135 -7.79 15.98 16.15
C LEU A 135 -8.33 15.41 14.84
N HIS A 136 -9.36 14.57 14.97
CA HIS A 136 -10.06 13.95 13.85
C HIS A 136 -11.57 14.14 13.99
N THR A 137 -12.31 14.11 12.88
CA THR A 137 -13.77 14.18 12.92
C THR A 137 -14.36 12.95 13.62
N SER A 138 -15.58 13.08 14.13
CA SER A 138 -16.31 11.96 14.73
C SER A 138 -16.58 10.84 13.71
N THR A 139 -16.75 11.19 12.43
CA THR A 139 -16.88 10.22 11.34
C THR A 139 -15.60 9.47 11.07
N SER A 140 -14.45 10.14 10.96
CA SER A 140 -13.14 9.48 10.80
C SER A 140 -12.89 8.48 11.93
N LYS A 141 -13.05 8.92 13.19
CA LYS A 141 -12.88 8.05 14.37
C LYS A 141 -13.79 6.81 14.31
N ARG A 142 -15.06 7.00 13.93
CA ARG A 142 -16.03 5.89 13.80
C ARG A 142 -15.66 4.91 12.67
N LEU A 143 -15.21 5.42 11.52
CA LEU A 143 -14.79 4.61 10.39
C LEU A 143 -13.55 3.77 10.73
N LEU A 144 -12.55 4.40 11.34
CA LEU A 144 -11.30 3.77 11.77
C LEU A 144 -11.53 2.69 12.83
N LYS A 145 -12.40 2.92 13.82
CA LYS A 145 -12.75 1.87 14.80
C LYS A 145 -13.47 0.67 14.19
N ARG A 146 -14.18 0.87 13.07
CA ARG A 146 -14.95 -0.18 12.38
C ARG A 146 -14.19 -0.89 11.27
N SER A 147 -13.07 -0.34 10.81
CA SER A 147 -12.29 -0.89 9.69
C SER A 147 -11.58 -2.19 10.07
N GLY A 148 -11.29 -2.40 11.36
CA GLY A 148 -10.63 -3.61 11.86
C GLY A 148 -9.15 -3.72 11.45
N ILE A 149 -8.54 -2.62 11.01
CA ILE A 149 -7.11 -2.53 10.73
C ILE A 149 -6.43 -1.69 11.82
N PRO A 150 -5.14 -1.93 12.10
CA PRO A 150 -4.39 -1.10 13.05
C PRO A 150 -4.38 0.37 12.68
N VAL A 151 -4.53 1.23 13.68
CA VAL A 151 -4.49 2.68 13.53
C VAL A 151 -3.43 3.26 14.46
N VAL A 152 -2.52 4.06 13.92
CA VAL A 152 -1.45 4.69 14.69
C VAL A 152 -1.56 6.20 14.55
N GLU A 153 -1.88 6.87 15.65
CA GLU A 153 -1.72 8.32 15.78
C GLU A 153 -0.26 8.63 16.11
N ILE A 154 0.36 9.54 15.37
CA ILE A 154 1.74 9.98 15.60
C ILE A 154 1.80 11.45 16.00
N TRP A 155 2.92 11.86 16.59
CA TRP A 155 3.24 13.22 17.07
C TRP A 155 2.61 13.65 18.39
N ASP A 156 1.34 13.34 18.60
CA ASP A 156 0.65 13.59 19.87
C ASP A 156 0.58 12.31 20.72
N LEU A 157 0.40 12.49 22.03
CA LEU A 157 0.03 11.44 22.97
C LEU A 157 -1.37 11.73 23.56
N PRO A 158 -2.46 11.47 22.81
CA PRO A 158 -3.80 11.64 23.34
C PRO A 158 -4.05 10.69 24.50
N SER A 159 -4.80 11.16 25.51
CA SER A 159 -5.22 10.33 26.66
C SER A 159 -6.14 9.16 26.26
N ALA A 160 -6.81 9.29 25.11
CA ALA A 160 -7.69 8.29 24.53
C ALA A 160 -7.42 8.17 23.02
N PRO A 161 -6.37 7.43 22.62
CA PRO A 161 -6.11 7.20 21.20
C PRO A 161 -7.23 6.38 20.54
N ILE A 162 -7.30 6.43 19.21
CA ILE A 162 -8.19 5.60 18.41
C ILE A 162 -7.84 4.11 18.60
N ASP A 163 -6.54 3.80 18.57
CA ASP A 163 -5.98 2.46 18.77
C ASP A 163 -4.59 2.58 19.43
N LEU A 164 -3.57 2.97 18.67
CA LEU A 164 -2.21 3.20 19.17
C LEU A 164 -1.79 4.66 18.99
N ALA A 165 -0.98 5.18 19.91
CA ALA A 165 -0.35 6.50 19.77
C ALA A 165 1.16 6.44 20.04
N VAL A 166 1.93 7.14 19.21
CA VAL A 166 3.39 7.29 19.35
C VAL A 166 3.77 8.74 19.12
N GLY A 167 4.18 9.43 20.17
CA GLY A 167 4.49 10.85 20.09
C GLY A 167 5.15 11.35 21.36
N TYR A 168 5.04 12.65 21.58
CA TYR A 168 5.58 13.32 22.75
C TYR A 168 4.45 14.03 23.51
N SER A 169 4.63 14.26 24.82
CA SER A 169 3.74 15.15 25.56
C SER A 169 4.06 16.59 25.15
N ASN A 170 3.13 17.24 24.47
CA ASN A 170 3.21 18.66 24.14
C ASN A 170 2.67 19.56 25.27
N HIS A 171 2.51 18.98 26.47
CA HIS A 171 2.03 19.61 27.71
C HIS A 171 2.98 19.31 28.86
#